data_AF-A0A4Z0YMQ4-F1
#
_entry.id   AF-A0A4Z0YMQ4-F1
#
_cell.length_a   1.000
_cell.length_b   1.000
_cell.length_c   1.000
_cell.angle_alpha   90.00
_cell.angle_beta   90.00
_cell.angle_gamma   90.00
#
_symmetry.space_group_name_H-M   'P 1'
#
loop_
_entity.id
_entity.type
_entity.pdbx_description
1 polymer ?
#
loop_
_entity_poly.entity_id
_entity_poly.type
_entity_poly.pdbx_seq_one_letter_code
_entity_poly.pdbx_strand_id
1 'polypeptide(L)'
;MDTAAAGKPYNLINRPLGPFGQFLELDDFVEANLEEKGEEYAQQYRSTIGGFVKERDTLRETQVKLESILQVTDDASFRREFAPFLDAPLETDEQQAAARAALSHILGDVPTCPYPENYKVISEFVEQVHVMAGKIWRSDIPQFHRFFHRFRHPSERISIEEEVQKRKDLLEMAAPYDQMQELLAELWKVQDDPVWGRSAWVGLPRP
;
A
#
# COMPACT_ATOMS: atom_id res chain seq x y z
N MET A 1 0.09 10.41 46.00
CA MET A 1 0.97 9.51 45.24
C MET A 1 0.24 8.20 45.20
N ASP A 2 -0.49 7.91 44.12
CA ASP A 2 -1.20 6.64 44.00
C ASP A 2 -0.86 5.97 42.67
N THR A 3 -0.53 4.70 42.83
CA THR A 3 0.08 3.74 41.92
C THR A 3 -0.66 3.57 40.60
N ALA A 4 0.12 3.60 39.52
CA ALA A 4 -0.25 3.19 38.18
C ALA A 4 -0.97 1.83 38.19
N ALA A 5 -2.14 1.79 37.57
CA ALA A 5 -2.75 0.55 37.14
C ALA A 5 -1.87 -0.05 36.03
N ALA A 6 -0.97 -0.96 36.42
CA ALA A 6 -0.26 -1.80 35.47
C ALA A 6 -1.28 -2.68 34.75
N GLY A 7 -1.66 -2.26 33.54
CA GLY A 7 -2.42 -3.08 32.60
C GLY A 7 -1.68 -4.40 32.41
N LYS A 8 -2.38 -5.52 32.61
CA LYS A 8 -1.82 -6.85 32.40
C LYS A 8 -1.35 -6.96 30.95
N PRO A 9 -0.19 -7.59 30.66
CA PRO A 9 0.21 -7.86 29.30
C PRO A 9 -0.81 -8.81 28.65
N TYR A 10 -1.50 -8.34 27.60
CA TYR A 10 -2.30 -9.21 26.75
C TYR A 10 -1.36 -10.11 25.95
N ASN A 11 -1.42 -11.40 26.24
CA ASN A 11 -0.67 -12.43 25.53
C ASN A 11 -1.46 -12.76 24.25
N LEU A 12 -1.19 -12.04 23.15
CA LEU A 12 -1.83 -12.26 21.85
C LEU A 12 -1.38 -13.57 21.16
N ILE A 13 -0.35 -14.23 21.69
CA ILE A 13 0.30 -15.36 21.01
C ILE A 13 -0.34 -16.73 21.31
N ASN A 14 -1.21 -16.87 22.32
CA ASN A 14 -1.77 -18.19 22.68
C ASN A 14 -3.18 -18.13 23.30
N ARG A 15 -4.22 -17.96 22.48
CA ARG A 15 -5.59 -18.31 22.89
C ARG A 15 -6.25 -19.31 21.94
N PRO A 16 -6.78 -20.44 22.44
CA PRO A 16 -7.71 -21.25 21.68
C PRO A 16 -9.03 -20.48 21.63
N LEU A 17 -9.29 -19.88 20.48
CA LEU A 17 -10.53 -19.16 20.20
C LEU A 17 -11.60 -20.19 19.79
N GLY A 18 -12.80 -20.05 20.33
CA GLY A 18 -13.91 -20.96 20.12
C GLY A 18 -14.36 -21.07 18.65
N PRO A 19 -15.41 -21.86 18.35
CA PRO A 19 -15.75 -22.36 17.01
C PRO A 19 -16.20 -21.31 15.97
N PHE A 20 -16.08 -20.02 16.26
CA PHE A 20 -16.35 -18.91 15.32
C PHE A 20 -15.07 -18.18 14.89
N GLY A 21 -13.93 -18.88 14.91
CA GLY A 21 -12.65 -18.37 14.47
C GLY A 21 -12.70 -17.83 13.04
N GLN A 22 -12.58 -16.51 12.92
CA GLN A 22 -12.04 -15.84 11.75
C GLN A 22 -11.00 -14.84 12.27
N PHE A 23 -9.79 -15.01 11.76
CA PHE A 23 -8.65 -14.15 11.98
C PHE A 23 -9.02 -12.76 11.45
N LEU A 24 -9.21 -11.79 12.34
CA LEU A 24 -8.97 -10.39 11.95
C LEU A 24 -7.46 -10.24 12.04
N GLU A 25 -6.83 -9.94 10.91
CA GLU A 25 -5.41 -9.56 10.90
C GLU A 25 -5.28 -8.31 11.80
N LEU A 26 -4.13 -8.13 12.46
CA LEU A 26 -3.91 -7.01 13.39
C LEU A 26 -4.31 -5.66 12.76
N ASP A 27 -4.14 -5.54 11.45
CA ASP A 27 -4.56 -4.42 10.60
C ASP A 27 -6.08 -4.12 10.72
N ASP A 28 -6.93 -5.12 10.50
CA ASP A 28 -8.40 -4.98 10.60
C ASP A 28 -8.82 -4.58 12.02
N PHE A 29 -8.12 -5.09 13.04
CA PHE A 29 -8.42 -4.78 14.43
C PHE A 29 -8.02 -3.35 14.80
N VAL A 30 -6.87 -2.87 14.32
CA VAL A 30 -6.46 -1.46 14.46
C VAL A 30 -7.46 -0.55 13.77
N GLU A 31 -7.85 -0.87 12.53
CA GLU A 31 -8.80 -0.09 11.75
C GLU A 31 -10.16 0.03 12.46
N ALA A 32 -10.73 -1.08 12.92
CA ALA A 32 -12.00 -1.08 13.64
C ALA A 32 -11.94 -0.23 14.93
N ASN A 33 -10.84 -0.28 15.69
CA ASN A 33 -10.67 0.55 16.88
C ASN A 33 -10.55 2.04 16.55
N LEU A 34 -9.93 2.38 15.41
CA LEU A 34 -9.84 3.76 14.95
C LEU A 34 -11.20 4.26 14.43
N GLU A 35 -11.98 3.43 13.76
CA GLU A 35 -13.36 3.77 13.34
C GLU A 35 -14.25 4.09 14.55
N GLU A 36 -14.10 3.36 15.66
CA GLU A 36 -14.79 3.67 16.93
C GLU A 36 -14.41 5.04 17.51
N LYS A 37 -13.19 5.52 17.25
CA LYS A 37 -12.74 6.88 17.63
C LYS A 37 -13.19 7.93 16.61
N GLY A 38 -13.36 7.55 15.35
CA GLY A 38 -13.85 8.37 14.25
C GLY A 38 -13.35 7.88 12.89
N GLU A 39 -14.24 7.84 11.89
CA GLU A 39 -13.94 7.41 10.51
C GLU A 39 -12.70 8.09 9.90
N GLU A 40 -12.48 9.36 10.23
CA GLU A 40 -11.32 10.12 9.78
C GLU A 40 -9.98 9.52 10.22
N TYR A 41 -9.92 8.90 11.40
CA TYR A 41 -8.70 8.25 11.90
C TYR A 41 -8.42 6.93 11.19
N ALA A 42 -9.47 6.14 10.95
CA ALA A 42 -9.37 4.94 10.13
C ALA A 42 -8.97 5.28 8.68
N GLN A 43 -9.51 6.37 8.13
CA GLN A 43 -9.10 6.87 6.81
C GLN A 43 -7.63 7.32 6.79
N GLN A 44 -7.16 8.02 7.83
CA GLN A 44 -5.75 8.40 7.97
C GLN A 44 -4.83 7.16 8.08
N TYR A 45 -5.27 6.14 8.81
CA TYR A 45 -4.56 4.86 8.92
C TYR A 45 -4.45 4.17 7.56
N ARG A 46 -5.58 3.92 6.88
CA ARG A 46 -5.62 3.34 5.53
C ARG A 46 -4.75 4.13 4.53
N SER A 47 -4.78 5.46 4.62
CA SER A 47 -3.94 6.32 3.79
C SER A 47 -2.45 6.18 4.11
N THR A 48 -2.09 6.03 5.37
CA THR A 48 -0.68 5.89 5.82
C THR A 48 -0.13 4.53 5.43
N ILE A 49 -0.87 3.46 5.71
CA ILE A 49 -0.51 2.09 5.29
C ILE A 49 -0.46 2.00 3.76
N GLY A 50 -1.46 2.54 3.08
CA GLY A 50 -1.47 2.64 1.62
C GLY A 50 -0.29 3.45 1.07
N GLY A 51 0.13 4.51 1.76
CA GLY A 51 1.31 5.32 1.43
C GLY A 51 2.61 4.55 1.57
N PHE A 52 2.76 3.77 2.64
CA PHE A 52 3.89 2.87 2.85
C PHE A 52 3.94 1.75 1.81
N VAL A 53 2.85 1.01 1.64
CA VAL A 53 2.77 -0.11 0.68
C VAL A 53 3.06 0.40 -0.73
N LYS A 54 2.55 1.60 -1.06
CA LYS A 54 2.77 2.27 -2.36
C LYS A 54 4.10 3.03 -2.47
N GLU A 55 4.95 2.99 -1.44
CA GLU A 55 6.24 3.68 -1.35
C GLU A 55 6.14 5.19 -1.68
N ARG A 56 4.99 5.80 -1.36
CA ARG A 56 4.71 7.24 -1.56
C ARG A 56 5.31 8.09 -0.45
N ASP A 57 5.26 7.55 0.76
CA ASP A 57 5.80 8.15 1.97
C ASP A 57 7.15 7.52 2.30
N THR A 58 8.10 8.32 2.80
CA THR A 58 9.35 7.81 3.37
C THR A 58 9.07 7.03 4.65
N LEU A 59 9.95 6.09 5.03
CA LEU A 59 9.79 5.33 6.28
C LEU A 59 9.69 6.25 7.50
N ARG A 60 10.41 7.38 7.51
CA ARG A 60 10.34 8.38 8.57
C ARG A 60 8.98 9.07 8.64
N GLU A 61 8.42 9.46 7.50
CA GLU A 61 7.06 10.03 7.45
C GLU A 61 6.02 9.01 7.91
N THR A 62 6.16 7.75 7.49
CA THR A 62 5.30 6.66 7.94
C THR A 62 5.41 6.44 9.45
N GLN A 63 6.61 6.40 10.04
CA GLN A 63 6.79 6.29 11.50
C GLN A 63 6.06 7.42 12.24
N VAL A 64 6.24 8.68 11.79
CA VAL A 64 5.62 9.85 12.43
C VAL A 64 4.10 9.82 12.32
N LYS A 65 3.55 9.56 11.12
CA LYS A 65 2.10 9.48 10.91
C LYS A 65 1.49 8.35 11.72
N LEU A 66 2.09 7.16 11.66
CA LEU A 66 1.58 5.96 12.32
C LEU A 66 1.62 6.09 13.84
N GLU A 67 2.70 6.62 14.41
CA GLU A 67 2.78 6.93 15.84
C GLU A 67 1.64 7.88 16.27
N SER A 68 1.41 8.96 15.52
CA SER A 68 0.33 9.91 15.83
C SER A 68 -1.05 9.26 15.76
N ILE A 69 -1.28 8.36 14.79
CA ILE A 69 -2.56 7.68 14.61
C ILE A 69 -2.79 6.67 15.75
N LEU A 70 -1.78 5.86 16.07
CA LEU A 70 -1.91 4.83 17.11
C LEU A 70 -2.11 5.43 18.51
N GLN A 71 -1.60 6.64 18.77
CA GLN A 71 -1.88 7.36 20.02
C GLN A 71 -3.38 7.64 20.22
N VAL A 72 -4.17 7.82 19.14
CA VAL A 72 -5.62 8.09 19.22
C VAL A 72 -6.42 6.91 19.77
N THR A 73 -5.90 5.69 19.61
CA THR A 73 -6.57 4.48 20.12
C THR A 73 -6.64 4.46 21.65
N ASP A 74 -5.74 5.18 22.35
CA ASP A 74 -5.47 5.07 23.79
C ASP A 74 -5.07 3.65 24.25
N ASP A 75 -4.79 2.73 23.33
CA ASP A 75 -4.38 1.36 23.64
C ASP A 75 -2.88 1.17 23.36
N ALA A 76 -2.10 1.09 24.45
CA ALA A 76 -0.65 0.90 24.39
C ALA A 76 -0.23 -0.46 23.77
N SER A 77 -1.15 -1.42 23.62
CA SER A 77 -0.86 -2.68 22.94
C SER A 77 -0.58 -2.46 21.46
N PHE A 78 -1.33 -1.59 20.78
CA PHE A 78 -1.07 -1.29 19.36
C PHE A 78 0.30 -0.70 19.15
N ARG A 79 0.68 0.34 19.92
CA ARG A 79 2.03 0.92 19.83
C ARG A 79 3.11 -0.12 20.09
N ARG A 80 2.87 -1.09 21.00
CA ARG A 80 3.81 -2.18 21.28
C ARG A 80 3.99 -3.13 20.10
N GLU A 81 2.92 -3.52 19.43
CA GLU A 81 3.00 -4.38 18.24
C GLU A 81 3.75 -3.68 17.10
N PHE A 82 3.57 -2.36 16.95
CA PHE A 82 4.27 -1.56 15.93
C PHE A 82 5.67 -1.08 16.35
N ALA A 83 6.08 -1.27 17.60
CA ALA A 83 7.38 -0.80 18.13
C ALA A 83 8.60 -1.24 17.30
N PRO A 84 8.68 -2.49 16.77
CA PRO A 84 9.80 -2.91 15.92
C PRO A 84 9.98 -2.05 14.67
N PHE A 85 8.92 -1.41 14.17
CA PHE A 85 8.99 -0.43 13.10
C PHE A 85 9.15 0.99 13.63
N LEU A 86 8.33 1.41 14.60
CA LEU A 86 8.28 2.80 15.09
C LEU A 86 9.60 3.26 15.74
N ASP A 87 10.25 2.37 16.48
CA ASP A 87 11.46 2.69 17.23
C ASP A 87 12.74 2.32 16.43
N ALA A 88 12.59 1.80 15.19
CA ALA A 88 13.73 1.42 14.36
C ALA A 88 14.51 2.66 13.88
N PRO A 89 15.85 2.67 14.02
CA PRO A 89 16.67 3.70 13.39
C PRO A 89 16.57 3.60 11.86
N LEU A 90 16.81 4.71 11.16
CA LEU A 90 16.68 4.81 9.70
C LEU A 90 17.90 5.49 9.04
N GLU A 91 19.08 5.34 9.64
CA GLU A 91 20.30 6.06 9.22
C GLU A 91 21.05 5.34 8.09
N THR A 92 20.89 4.02 7.99
CA THR A 92 21.56 3.19 6.98
C THR A 92 20.56 2.40 6.14
N ASP A 93 20.98 1.94 4.96
CA ASP A 93 20.15 1.11 4.07
C ASP A 93 19.73 -0.20 4.75
N GLU A 94 20.63 -0.82 5.51
CA GLU A 94 20.35 -2.05 6.28
C GLU A 94 19.26 -1.80 7.35
N GLN A 95 19.34 -0.67 8.04
CA GLN A 95 18.35 -0.27 9.04
C GLN A 95 16.99 0.04 8.41
N GLN A 96 16.98 0.74 7.26
CA GLN A 96 15.75 1.00 6.50
C GLN A 96 15.11 -0.29 5.97
N ALA A 97 15.92 -1.23 5.48
CA ALA A 97 15.43 -2.54 5.03
C ALA A 97 14.83 -3.35 6.20
N ALA A 98 15.46 -3.34 7.38
CA ALA A 98 14.93 -3.99 8.57
C ALA A 98 13.62 -3.35 9.05
N ALA A 99 13.53 -2.02 9.09
CA ALA A 99 12.31 -1.31 9.45
C ALA A 99 11.15 -1.62 8.48
N ARG A 100 11.44 -1.63 7.18
CA ARG A 100 10.48 -2.00 6.13
C ARG A 100 9.97 -3.44 6.30
N ALA A 101 10.88 -4.38 6.53
CA ALA A 101 10.52 -5.77 6.78
C ALA A 101 9.68 -5.92 8.05
N ALA A 102 9.97 -5.15 9.11
CA ALA A 102 9.19 -5.16 10.33
C ALA A 102 7.75 -4.72 10.09
N LEU A 103 7.53 -3.57 9.42
CA LEU A 103 6.18 -3.10 9.11
C LEU A 103 5.44 -4.04 8.15
N SER A 104 6.13 -4.55 7.11
CA SER A 104 5.58 -5.56 6.20
C SER A 104 5.07 -6.78 6.97
N HIS A 105 5.86 -7.29 7.92
CA HIS A 105 5.48 -8.44 8.74
C HIS A 105 4.27 -8.17 9.65
N ILE A 106 4.25 -7.00 10.30
CA ILE A 106 3.12 -6.56 11.15
C ILE A 106 1.80 -6.54 10.36
N LEU A 107 1.87 -6.16 9.08
CA LEU A 107 0.72 -6.06 8.18
C LEU A 107 0.38 -7.37 7.45
N GLY A 108 0.96 -8.51 7.84
CA GLY A 108 0.69 -9.80 7.20
C GLY A 108 1.60 -10.12 6.00
N ASP A 109 2.88 -9.80 6.11
CA ASP A 109 3.92 -10.04 5.09
C ASP A 109 3.60 -9.39 3.72
N VAL A 110 3.06 -8.17 3.74
CA VAL A 110 2.73 -7.42 2.53
C VAL A 110 4.00 -7.18 1.72
N PRO A 111 4.05 -7.55 0.43
CA PRO A 111 5.25 -7.38 -0.38
C PRO A 111 5.58 -5.89 -0.52
N THR A 112 6.78 -5.52 -0.09
CA THR A 112 7.32 -4.17 -0.29
C THR A 112 8.18 -4.13 -1.54
N CYS A 113 8.13 -3.03 -2.31
CA CYS A 113 8.90 -2.94 -3.53
C CYS A 113 10.41 -2.82 -3.22
N PRO A 114 11.29 -3.65 -3.78
CA PRO A 114 12.74 -3.55 -3.55
C PRO A 114 13.35 -2.24 -4.10
N TYR A 115 12.61 -1.50 -4.93
CA TYR A 115 13.03 -0.25 -5.54
C TYR A 115 12.00 0.86 -5.28
N PRO A 116 12.00 1.48 -4.09
CA PRO A 116 10.95 2.39 -3.64
C PRO A 116 10.77 3.63 -4.54
N GLU A 117 11.87 4.22 -5.02
CA GLU A 117 11.81 5.37 -5.94
C GLU A 117 11.13 5.01 -7.28
N ASN A 118 11.30 3.76 -7.72
CA ASN A 118 10.72 3.29 -8.98
C ASN A 118 9.21 3.10 -8.83
N TYR A 119 8.80 2.58 -7.67
CA TYR A 119 7.38 2.38 -7.39
C TYR A 119 6.64 3.68 -7.12
N LYS A 120 7.29 4.67 -6.51
CA LYS A 120 6.75 6.02 -6.36
C LYS A 120 6.39 6.63 -7.72
N VAL A 121 7.34 6.61 -8.67
CA VAL A 121 7.12 7.14 -10.03
C VAL A 121 5.97 6.41 -10.73
N ILE A 122 5.94 5.07 -10.69
CA ILE A 122 4.85 4.27 -11.27
C ILE A 122 3.51 4.62 -10.60
N SER A 123 3.48 4.73 -9.27
CA SER A 123 2.29 5.07 -8.50
C SER A 123 1.76 6.47 -8.81
N GLU A 124 2.64 7.43 -9.02
CA GLU A 124 2.30 8.80 -9.45
C GLU A 124 1.68 8.79 -10.85
N PHE A 125 2.26 8.05 -11.81
CA PHE A 125 1.67 7.89 -13.13
C PHE A 125 0.31 7.21 -13.10
N VAL A 126 0.19 6.13 -12.32
CA VAL A 126 -1.08 5.43 -12.09
C VAL A 126 -2.12 6.42 -11.56
N GLU A 127 -1.78 7.24 -10.56
CA GLU A 127 -2.70 8.25 -10.01
C GLU A 127 -3.09 9.32 -11.03
N GLN A 128 -2.14 9.81 -11.84
CA GLN A 128 -2.45 10.77 -12.91
C GLN A 128 -3.41 10.18 -13.95
N VAL A 129 -3.21 8.92 -14.34
CA VAL A 129 -4.14 8.19 -15.21
C VAL A 129 -5.53 8.09 -14.56
N HIS A 130 -5.60 7.80 -13.25
CA HIS A 130 -6.88 7.75 -12.53
C HIS A 130 -7.63 9.08 -12.57
N VAL A 131 -6.93 10.16 -12.22
CA VAL A 131 -7.48 11.53 -12.21
C VAL A 131 -7.92 11.95 -13.62
N MET A 132 -7.11 11.64 -14.64
CA MET A 132 -7.42 11.96 -16.03
C MET A 132 -8.66 11.20 -16.52
N ALA A 133 -8.74 9.90 -16.24
CA ALA A 133 -9.90 9.08 -16.57
C ALA A 133 -11.17 9.63 -15.92
N GLY A 134 -11.09 10.07 -14.66
CA GLY A 134 -12.21 10.72 -13.95
C GLY A 134 -12.62 12.06 -14.52
N LYS A 135 -11.71 12.79 -15.18
CA LYS A 135 -12.04 14.04 -15.90
C LYS A 135 -12.70 13.76 -17.25
N ILE A 136 -12.11 12.86 -18.04
CA ILE A 136 -12.56 12.52 -19.39
C ILE A 136 -13.94 11.85 -19.36
N TRP A 137 -14.10 10.81 -18.54
CA TRP A 137 -15.30 9.98 -18.50
C TRP A 137 -16.21 10.30 -17.31
N ARG A 138 -16.13 11.51 -16.75
CA ARG A 138 -16.96 11.95 -15.61
C ARG A 138 -18.46 11.72 -15.84
N SER A 139 -18.90 11.87 -17.09
CA SER A 139 -20.31 11.72 -17.51
C SER A 139 -20.61 10.39 -18.19
N ASP A 140 -19.60 9.52 -18.37
CA ASP A 140 -19.70 8.19 -18.98
C ASP A 140 -19.14 7.14 -18.01
N ILE A 141 -19.90 6.90 -16.95
CA ILE A 141 -19.54 5.96 -15.88
C ILE A 141 -19.27 4.54 -16.42
N PRO A 142 -20.05 3.99 -17.37
CA PRO A 142 -19.72 2.69 -17.97
C PRO A 142 -18.33 2.67 -18.63
N GLN A 143 -17.96 3.72 -19.36
CA GLN A 143 -16.64 3.79 -19.99
C GLN A 143 -15.52 3.95 -18.97
N PHE A 144 -15.72 4.80 -17.95
CA PHE A 144 -14.81 4.92 -16.81
C PHE A 144 -14.55 3.55 -16.18
N HIS A 145 -15.60 2.80 -15.82
CA HIS A 145 -15.48 1.49 -15.19
C HIS A 145 -14.76 0.47 -16.09
N ARG A 146 -15.05 0.44 -17.39
CA ARG A 146 -14.35 -0.43 -18.35
C ARG A 146 -12.85 -0.11 -18.42
N PHE A 147 -12.52 1.18 -18.48
CA PHE A 147 -11.13 1.63 -18.50
C PHE A 147 -10.40 1.19 -17.23
N PHE A 148 -10.96 1.42 -16.04
CA PHE A 148 -10.34 0.99 -14.77
C PHE A 148 -10.19 -0.51 -14.65
N HIS A 149 -11.22 -1.26 -15.04
CA HIS A 149 -11.14 -2.71 -15.03
C HIS A 149 -10.00 -3.21 -15.91
N ARG A 150 -9.72 -2.53 -17.04
CA ARG A 150 -8.60 -2.90 -17.91
C ARG A 150 -7.26 -2.36 -17.44
N PHE A 151 -7.24 -1.16 -16.85
CA PHE A 151 -6.03 -0.47 -16.38
C PHE A 151 -5.41 -1.09 -15.12
N ARG A 152 -6.08 -2.07 -14.48
CA ARG A 152 -5.65 -2.86 -13.32
C ARG A 152 -4.14 -2.84 -13.03
N HIS A 153 -3.82 -2.65 -11.75
CA HIS A 153 -2.51 -2.25 -11.28
C HIS A 153 -1.39 -3.10 -11.90
N PRO A 154 -0.24 -2.50 -12.29
CA PRO A 154 0.86 -3.19 -12.99
C PRO A 154 1.46 -4.39 -12.25
N SER A 155 1.13 -4.56 -10.97
CA SER A 155 1.57 -5.68 -10.14
C SER A 155 0.77 -6.97 -10.36
N GLU A 156 -0.31 -6.95 -11.15
CA GLU A 156 -1.05 -8.17 -11.49
C GLU A 156 -0.20 -9.08 -12.39
N ARG A 157 -0.02 -10.34 -11.98
CA ARG A 157 0.71 -11.34 -12.77
C ARG A 157 -0.15 -11.80 -13.95
N ILE A 158 -0.04 -11.11 -15.07
CA ILE A 158 -0.67 -11.49 -16.34
C ILE A 158 0.37 -11.97 -17.36
N SER A 159 -0.08 -12.72 -18.36
CA SER A 159 0.82 -13.18 -19.42
C SER A 159 1.30 -11.99 -20.28
N ILE A 160 2.41 -12.16 -20.99
CA ILE A 160 2.92 -11.13 -21.92
C ILE A 160 1.86 -10.82 -22.99
N GLU A 161 1.16 -11.84 -23.49
CA GLU A 161 0.10 -11.70 -24.48
C GLU A 161 -1.09 -10.88 -23.92
N GLU A 162 -1.44 -11.12 -22.66
CA GLU A 162 -2.51 -10.40 -21.98
C GLU A 162 -2.12 -8.94 -21.67
N GLU A 163 -0.86 -8.69 -21.31
CA GLU A 163 -0.32 -7.34 -21.13
C GLU A 163 -0.32 -6.56 -22.45
N VAL A 164 0.11 -7.18 -23.56
CA VAL A 164 0.05 -6.55 -24.90
C VAL A 164 -1.39 -6.21 -25.28
N GLN A 165 -2.34 -7.13 -25.07
CA GLN A 165 -3.74 -6.87 -25.36
C GLN A 165 -4.31 -5.78 -24.45
N LYS A 166 -3.93 -5.75 -23.16
CA LYS A 166 -4.32 -4.71 -22.20
C LYS A 166 -3.89 -3.33 -22.67
N ARG A 167 -2.61 -3.19 -23.05
CA ARG A 167 -2.07 -1.92 -23.53
C ARG A 167 -2.79 -1.44 -24.78
N LYS A 168 -3.07 -2.36 -25.72
CA LYS A 168 -3.83 -2.08 -26.94
C LYS A 168 -5.24 -1.57 -26.61
N ASP A 169 -5.98 -2.28 -25.77
CA ASP A 169 -7.35 -1.90 -25.39
C ASP A 169 -7.37 -0.51 -24.74
N LEU A 170 -6.39 -0.21 -23.88
CA LEU A 170 -6.28 1.08 -23.19
C LEU A 170 -5.96 2.23 -24.17
N LEU A 171 -5.07 2.01 -25.15
CA LEU A 171 -4.82 2.98 -26.22
C LEU A 171 -6.06 3.21 -27.07
N GLU A 172 -6.79 2.15 -27.42
CA GLU A 172 -8.02 2.27 -28.21
C GLU A 172 -9.09 3.09 -27.46
N MET A 173 -9.25 2.87 -26.16
CA MET A 173 -10.14 3.67 -25.33
C MET A 173 -9.67 5.13 -25.19
N ALA A 174 -8.34 5.34 -25.15
CA ALA A 174 -7.72 6.66 -25.02
C ALA A 174 -7.55 7.41 -26.35
N ALA A 175 -7.81 6.78 -27.50
CA ALA A 175 -7.53 7.33 -28.83
C ALA A 175 -8.06 8.76 -29.09
N PRO A 176 -9.22 9.19 -28.55
CA PRO A 176 -9.70 10.56 -28.69
C PRO A 176 -9.01 11.60 -27.79
N TYR A 177 -8.12 11.15 -26.89
CA TYR A 177 -7.60 11.93 -25.77
C TYR A 177 -6.07 11.87 -25.75
N ASP A 178 -5.43 12.77 -26.47
CA ASP A 178 -3.96 12.84 -26.62
C ASP A 178 -3.23 12.80 -25.27
N GLN A 179 -3.72 13.56 -24.28
CA GLN A 179 -3.13 13.62 -22.96
C GLN A 179 -3.20 12.28 -22.19
N MET A 180 -4.25 11.47 -22.41
CA MET A 180 -4.32 10.13 -21.81
C MET A 180 -3.36 9.17 -22.51
N GLN A 181 -3.22 9.28 -23.84
CA GLN A 181 -2.27 8.46 -24.60
C GLN A 181 -0.82 8.75 -24.20
N GLU A 182 -0.47 10.01 -24.00
CA GLU A 182 0.85 10.43 -23.51
C GLU A 182 1.13 9.83 -22.12
N LEU A 183 0.19 9.95 -21.17
CA LEU A 183 0.35 9.39 -19.83
C LEU A 183 0.52 7.86 -19.83
N LEU A 184 -0.24 7.15 -20.66
CA LEU A 184 -0.10 5.70 -20.80
C LEU A 184 1.26 5.32 -21.42
N ALA A 185 1.72 6.06 -22.43
CA ALA A 185 3.02 5.84 -23.04
C ALA A 185 4.19 6.08 -22.06
N GLU A 186 4.12 7.14 -21.25
CA GLU A 186 5.12 7.42 -20.22
C GLU A 186 5.13 6.34 -19.13
N LEU A 187 3.95 5.92 -18.65
CA LEU A 187 3.84 4.82 -17.69
C LEU A 187 4.49 3.54 -18.21
N TRP A 188 4.21 3.15 -19.47
CA TRP A 188 4.81 1.93 -20.04
C TRP A 188 6.30 2.06 -20.28
N LYS A 189 6.79 3.24 -20.66
CA LYS A 189 8.22 3.49 -20.77
C LYS A 189 8.92 3.24 -19.43
N VAL A 190 8.35 3.71 -18.32
CA VAL A 190 8.90 3.46 -16.98
C VAL A 190 8.78 1.97 -16.61
N GLN A 191 7.67 1.30 -16.93
CA GLN A 191 7.50 -0.13 -16.64
C GLN A 191 8.40 -1.06 -17.47
N ASP A 192 8.69 -0.69 -18.72
CA ASP A 192 9.49 -1.52 -19.62
C ASP A 192 10.98 -1.27 -19.47
N ASP A 193 11.37 -0.16 -18.82
CA ASP A 193 12.76 0.17 -18.61
C ASP A 193 13.44 -0.95 -17.80
N PRO A 194 14.50 -1.60 -18.31
CA PRO A 194 15.16 -2.70 -17.63
C PRO A 194 15.80 -2.31 -16.30
N VAL A 195 16.04 -1.02 -16.05
CA VAL A 195 16.49 -0.49 -14.75
C VAL A 195 15.34 -0.44 -13.73
N TRP A 196 14.08 -0.30 -14.20
CA TRP A 196 12.90 -0.05 -13.35
C TRP A 196 11.89 -1.22 -13.32
N GLY A 197 11.88 -2.07 -14.36
CA GLY A 197 10.73 -2.90 -14.73
C GLY A 197 10.89 -4.41 -14.62
N ARG A 198 12.08 -4.97 -14.91
CA ARG A 198 12.26 -6.43 -14.96
C ARG A 198 12.76 -7.07 -13.66
N SER A 199 13.26 -6.29 -12.72
CA SER A 199 13.81 -6.78 -11.45
C SER A 199 12.92 -6.48 -10.24
N ALA A 200 11.95 -5.56 -10.37
CA ALA A 200 11.10 -5.11 -9.27
C ALA A 200 9.87 -6.00 -9.02
N TRP A 201 9.41 -6.75 -10.03
CA TRP A 201 8.15 -7.50 -9.99
C TRP A 201 8.31 -9.01 -10.22
N VAL A 202 9.49 -9.45 -10.67
CA VAL A 202 9.83 -10.87 -10.81
C VAL A 202 10.34 -11.35 -9.46
N GLY A 203 9.40 -11.82 -8.63
CA GLY A 203 9.74 -12.47 -7.38
C GLY A 203 10.67 -13.64 -7.62
N LEU A 204 11.93 -13.48 -7.17
CA LEU A 204 12.94 -14.51 -6.95
C LEU A 204 13.34 -15.35 -8.19
N PRO A 205 14.61 -15.77 -8.29
CA PRO A 205 14.97 -16.85 -9.21
C PRO A 205 14.17 -18.11 -8.86
N ARG A 206 13.58 -18.75 -9.86
CA ARG A 206 13.07 -20.13 -9.69
C ARG A 206 14.27 -21.09 -9.48
N PRO A 207 14.10 -22.17 -8.70
CA PRO A 207 15.14 -23.15 -8.41
C PRO A 207 15.76 -23.78 -9.67
#